data_AF-A0A7V9UY09-F1
#
_entry.id   AF-A0A7V9UY09-F1
#
_cell.length_a   1.000
_cell.length_b   1.000
_cell.length_c   1.000
_cell.angle_alpha   90.00
_cell.angle_beta   90.00
_cell.angle_gamma   90.00
#
_symmetry.space_group_name_H-M   'P 1'
#
loop_
_entity.id
_entity.type
_entity.pdbx_description
1 polymer ?
#
loop_
_entity_poly.entity_id
_entity_poly.type
_entity_poly.pdbx_seq_one_letter_code
_entity_poly.pdbx_strand_id
1 'polypeptide(L)'
;MSPFWSRMAVVAILLPLVIGVVYLGGWWLFGLAVAGGFIALHELYGIARPARPLLLAGYIGFVLALLGEELGGVPWLLGGILSTLLLSFLFFGLSHERPSATAAFGV
;
A
#
# COMPACT_ATOMS: atom_id res chain seq x y z
N MET A 1 -4.81 -29.37 16.96
CA MET A 1 -5.76 -29.35 15.83
C MET A 1 -5.01 -29.69 14.55
N SER A 2 -5.60 -30.44 13.61
CA SER A 2 -4.93 -30.76 12.34
C SER A 2 -4.96 -29.55 11.38
N PRO A 3 -4.01 -29.47 10.42
CA PRO A 3 -3.98 -28.37 9.45
C PRO A 3 -5.26 -28.23 8.63
N PHE A 4 -5.95 -29.35 8.36
CA PHE A 4 -7.24 -29.36 7.67
C PHE A 4 -8.31 -28.58 8.45
N TRP A 5 -8.50 -28.92 9.74
CA TRP A 5 -9.49 -28.26 10.59
C TRP A 5 -9.19 -26.78 10.84
N SER A 6 -7.90 -26.43 10.94
CA SER A 6 -7.48 -25.02 11.04
C SER A 6 -7.91 -24.22 9.80
N ARG A 7 -7.64 -24.73 8.59
CA ARG A 7 -8.04 -24.06 7.34
C ARG A 7 -9.55 -23.94 7.21
N MET A 8 -10.31 -24.98 7.58
CA MET A 8 -11.77 -24.95 7.56
C MET A 8 -12.34 -23.91 8.53
N ALA A 9 -11.79 -23.80 9.74
CA ALA A 9 -12.21 -22.78 10.69
C ALA A 9 -11.92 -21.36 10.18
N VAL A 10 -10.74 -21.12 9.58
CA VAL A 10 -10.40 -19.82 8.99
C VAL A 10 -11.36 -19.46 7.86
N VAL A 11 -11.64 -20.39 6.94
CA VAL A 11 -12.56 -20.15 5.82
C VAL A 11 -13.98 -19.89 6.31
N ALA A 12 -14.48 -20.70 7.25
CA ALA A 12 -15.83 -20.56 7.79
C ALA A 12 -16.08 -19.20 8.46
N ILE A 13 -15.02 -18.55 8.99
CA ILE A 13 -15.11 -17.24 9.63
C ILE A 13 -14.85 -16.11 8.63
N LEU A 14 -13.75 -16.19 7.89
CA LEU A 14 -13.32 -15.08 7.02
C LEU A 14 -14.22 -14.94 5.79
N LEU A 15 -14.74 -16.02 5.24
CA LEU A 15 -15.58 -15.96 4.05
C LEU A 15 -16.86 -15.12 4.27
N PRO A 16 -17.71 -15.41 5.27
CA PRO A 16 -18.89 -14.59 5.53
C PRO A 16 -18.53 -13.16 5.96
N LEU A 17 -17.42 -12.98 6.69
CA LEU A 17 -16.96 -11.65 7.09
C LEU A 17 -16.61 -10.80 5.87
N VAL A 18 -15.81 -11.32 4.94
CA VAL A 18 -15.44 -10.61 3.71
C VAL A 18 -16.66 -10.33 2.85
N ILE A 19 -17.55 -11.32 2.69
CA ILE A 19 -18.81 -11.12 1.95
C ILE A 19 -19.64 -10.01 2.60
N GLY A 20 -19.77 -10.00 3.92
CA GLY A 20 -20.50 -8.97 4.66
C GLY A 20 -19.89 -7.58 4.48
N VAL A 21 -18.57 -7.45 4.59
CA VAL A 21 -17.84 -6.19 4.39
C VAL A 21 -17.99 -5.68 2.96
N VAL A 22 -17.90 -6.58 1.97
CA VAL A 22 -18.09 -6.22 0.56
C VAL A 22 -19.52 -5.78 0.27
N TYR A 23 -20.51 -6.44 0.88
CA TYR A 23 -21.91 -6.06 0.76
C TYR A 23 -22.20 -4.66 1.32
N LEU A 24 -21.53 -4.27 2.41
CA LEU A 24 -21.69 -2.94 3.02
C LEU A 24 -21.13 -1.81 2.15
N GLY A 25 -20.10 -2.07 1.33
CA GLY A 25 -19.56 -1.10 0.38
C GLY A 25 -18.83 0.10 1.02
N GLY A 26 -18.50 1.10 0.19
CA GLY A 26 -17.92 2.39 0.59
C GLY A 26 -16.75 2.27 1.58
N TRP A 27 -16.83 3.00 2.69
CA TRP A 27 -15.83 2.98 3.77
C TRP A 27 -15.45 1.58 4.32
N TRP A 28 -16.35 0.60 4.26
CA TRP A 28 -16.03 -0.79 4.66
C TRP A 28 -15.12 -1.46 3.63
N LEU A 29 -15.41 -1.27 2.34
CA LEU A 29 -14.54 -1.71 1.25
C LEU A 29 -13.21 -0.96 1.26
N PHE A 30 -13.21 0.35 1.51
CA PHE A 30 -12.01 1.15 1.69
C PHE A 30 -11.13 0.58 2.81
N GLY A 31 -11.69 0.32 4.00
CA GLY A 31 -10.96 -0.24 5.13
C GLY A 31 -10.38 -1.63 4.82
N LEU A 32 -11.15 -2.48 4.15
CA LEU A 32 -10.69 -3.80 3.71
C LEU A 32 -9.55 -3.70 2.69
N ALA A 33 -9.67 -2.79 1.72
CA ALA A 33 -8.65 -2.53 0.71
C ALA A 33 -7.37 -1.98 1.33
N VAL A 34 -7.46 -1.06 2.29
CA VAL A 34 -6.31 -0.55 3.05
C VAL A 34 -5.59 -1.68 3.78
N ALA A 35 -6.34 -2.51 4.52
CA ALA A 35 -5.76 -3.63 5.27
C ALA A 35 -5.07 -4.64 4.35
N GLY A 36 -5.76 -5.08 3.29
CA GLY A 36 -5.21 -6.02 2.31
C GLY A 36 -4.01 -5.46 1.55
N GLY A 37 -4.08 -4.19 1.16
CA GLY A 37 -2.98 -3.52 0.48
C GLY A 37 -1.77 -3.29 1.37
N PHE A 38 -1.94 -3.00 2.66
CA PHE A 38 -0.81 -2.94 3.60
C PHE A 38 -0.12 -4.28 3.78
N ILE A 39 -0.87 -5.39 3.85
CA ILE A 39 -0.27 -6.73 3.87
C ILE A 39 0.51 -6.96 2.57
N ALA A 40 -0.08 -6.66 1.41
CA ALA A 40 0.57 -6.84 0.12
C ALA A 40 1.85 -5.98 -0.03
N LEU A 41 1.77 -4.71 0.35
CA LEU A 41 2.92 -3.79 0.33
C LEU A 41 3.98 -4.19 1.34
N HIS A 42 3.60 -4.72 2.50
CA HIS A 42 4.56 -5.22 3.49
C HIS A 42 5.41 -6.34 2.92
N GLU A 43 4.79 -7.30 2.23
CA GLU A 43 5.48 -8.40 1.57
C GLU A 43 6.37 -7.90 0.43
N LEU A 44 5.84 -7.05 -0.46
CA LEU A 44 6.59 -6.47 -1.58
C LEU A 44 7.81 -5.67 -1.09
N TYR A 45 7.60 -4.79 -0.13
CA TYR A 45 8.65 -3.96 0.47
C TYR A 45 9.55 -4.72 1.44
N GLY A 46 9.19 -5.97 1.76
CA GLY A 46 10.07 -6.93 2.39
C GLY A 46 11.32 -7.21 1.53
N ILE A 47 11.18 -7.19 0.21
CA ILE A 47 12.25 -7.41 -0.77
C ILE A 47 13.01 -6.08 -1.02
N ALA A 48 12.28 -4.96 -1.07
CA ALA A 48 12.84 -3.64 -1.37
C ALA A 48 13.33 -2.85 -0.12
N ARG A 49 13.57 -3.51 1.02
CA ARG A 49 13.98 -2.84 2.28
C ARG A 49 15.18 -1.91 2.18
N PRO A 50 16.22 -2.17 1.35
CA PRO A 50 17.35 -1.25 1.20
C PRO A 50 16.95 0.14 0.70
N ALA A 51 15.81 0.27 0.01
CA ALA A 51 15.32 1.55 -0.51
C ALA A 51 14.71 2.46 0.57
N ARG A 52 14.69 2.09 1.85
CA ARG A 52 14.19 2.97 2.93
C ARG A 52 15.00 4.27 2.96
N PRO A 53 14.36 5.45 3.10
CA PRO A 53 12.97 5.68 3.48
C PRO A 53 11.97 5.76 2.31
N LEU A 54 12.39 5.52 1.07
CA LEU A 54 11.57 5.72 -0.15
C LEU A 54 10.25 4.92 -0.13
N LEU A 55 10.24 3.77 0.54
CA LEU A 55 9.06 2.92 0.69
C LEU A 55 7.86 3.64 1.35
N LEU A 56 8.11 4.69 2.16
CA LEU A 56 7.06 5.51 2.76
C LEU A 56 6.22 6.24 1.70
N ALA A 57 6.83 6.65 0.58
CA ALA A 57 6.10 7.24 -0.54
C ALA A 57 5.02 6.29 -1.05
N GLY A 58 5.37 5.00 -1.16
CA GLY A 58 4.46 3.96 -1.62
C GLY A 58 3.30 3.69 -0.68
N TYR A 59 3.54 3.61 0.64
CA TYR A 59 2.47 3.45 1.62
C TYR A 59 1.51 4.65 1.63
N ILE A 60 2.06 5.87 1.65
CA ILE A 60 1.25 7.09 1.71
C ILE A 60 0.47 7.25 0.39
N GLY A 61 1.14 7.08 -0.74
CA GLY A 61 0.51 7.18 -2.06
C GLY A 61 -0.60 6.15 -2.28
N PHE A 62 -0.44 4.92 -1.77
CA PHE A 62 -1.49 3.90 -1.78
C PHE A 62 -2.73 4.34 -0.99
N VAL A 63 -2.54 4.85 0.23
CA VAL A 63 -3.66 5.36 1.05
C VAL A 63 -4.33 6.55 0.37
N LEU A 64 -3.55 7.48 -0.20
CA LEU A 64 -4.08 8.63 -0.92
C LEU A 64 -4.84 8.22 -2.19
N ALA A 65 -4.43 7.14 -2.87
CA ALA A 65 -5.13 6.63 -4.05
C ALA A 65 -6.52 6.10 -3.69
N LEU A 66 -6.60 5.29 -2.62
CA LEU A 66 -7.88 4.79 -2.12
C LEU A 66 -8.75 5.93 -1.56
N LEU A 67 -8.15 6.89 -0.84
CA LEU A 67 -8.90 7.99 -0.24
C LEU A 67 -9.41 8.96 -1.31
N GLY A 68 -8.61 9.19 -2.35
CA GLY A 68 -9.03 9.95 -3.52
C GLY A 68 -10.22 9.30 -4.22
N GLU A 69 -10.19 7.97 -4.38
CA GLU A 69 -11.30 7.21 -4.96
C GLU A 69 -12.57 7.28 -4.10
N GLU A 70 -12.47 7.08 -2.78
CA GLU A 70 -13.64 7.14 -1.89
C GLU A 70 -14.26 8.55 -1.82
N LEU A 71 -13.45 9.61 -1.87
CA LEU A 71 -13.94 11.00 -1.74
C LEU A 71 -14.32 11.65 -3.08
N GLY A 72 -13.68 11.26 -4.17
CA GLY A 72 -13.80 11.91 -5.48
C GLY A 72 -14.12 10.97 -6.64
N GLY A 73 -14.24 9.67 -6.37
CA GLY A 73 -14.42 8.63 -7.37
C GLY A 73 -13.14 8.30 -8.15
N VAL A 74 -13.30 7.39 -9.12
CA VAL A 74 -12.22 6.84 -9.95
C VAL A 74 -11.24 7.89 -10.54
N PRO A 75 -11.67 9.09 -11.00
CA PRO A 75 -10.73 10.08 -11.53
C PRO A 75 -9.66 10.52 -10.52
N TRP A 76 -10.01 10.56 -9.22
CA TRP A 76 -9.11 11.01 -8.15
C TRP A 76 -8.14 9.91 -7.66
N LEU A 77 -8.37 8.66 -8.05
CA LEU A 77 -7.44 7.56 -7.81
C LEU A 77 -6.06 7.85 -8.42
N LEU A 78 -6.04 8.43 -9.62
CA LEU A 78 -4.79 8.87 -10.28
C LEU A 78 -4.06 9.93 -9.47
N GLY A 79 -4.77 10.83 -8.79
CA GLY A 79 -4.16 11.85 -7.94
C GLY A 79 -3.31 11.22 -6.82
N GLY A 80 -3.84 10.21 -6.14
CA GLY A 80 -3.08 9.48 -5.13
C GLY A 80 -1.93 8.66 -5.71
N ILE A 81 -2.11 8.02 -6.87
CA ILE A 81 -1.02 7.32 -7.57
C ILE A 81 0.12 8.30 -7.89
N LEU A 82 -0.19 9.42 -8.53
CA LEU A 82 0.81 10.43 -8.91
C LEU A 82 1.48 11.08 -7.69
N SER A 83 0.77 11.18 -6.55
CA SER A 83 1.38 11.64 -5.29
C SER A 83 2.54 10.75 -4.84
N THR A 84 2.51 9.44 -5.13
CA THR A 84 3.62 8.51 -4.85
C THR A 84 4.91 8.97 -5.51
N LEU A 85 4.84 9.50 -6.73
CA LEU A 85 6.00 9.99 -7.47
C LEU A 85 6.57 11.23 -6.79
N LEU A 86 5.73 12.21 -6.46
CA LEU A 86 6.15 13.44 -5.76
C LEU A 86 6.75 13.13 -4.38
N LEU A 87 6.10 12.25 -3.61
CA LEU A 87 6.58 11.80 -2.31
C LEU A 87 7.89 11.01 -2.45
N SER A 88 8.08 10.26 -3.53
CA SER A 88 9.33 9.54 -3.79
C SER A 88 10.49 10.51 -3.95
N PHE A 89 10.32 11.61 -4.70
CA PHE A 89 11.35 12.66 -4.78
C PHE A 89 11.64 13.29 -3.40
N LEU A 90 10.60 13.57 -2.62
CA LEU A 90 10.74 14.11 -1.27
C LEU A 90 11.55 13.16 -0.36
N PHE A 91 11.15 11.89 -0.26
CA PHE A 91 11.82 10.91 0.60
C PHE A 91 13.20 10.51 0.07
N PHE A 92 13.41 10.49 -1.25
CA PHE A 92 14.74 10.33 -1.84
C PHE A 92 15.67 11.48 -1.41
N GLY A 93 15.16 12.71 -1.45
CA GLY A 93 15.83 13.91 -0.93
C GLY A 93 16.05 13.94 0.59
N LEU A 94 15.55 12.94 1.33
CA LEU A 94 15.83 12.72 2.76
C LEU A 94 16.68 11.47 3.01
N SER A 95 16.88 10.61 2.01
CA SER A 95 17.61 9.35 2.15
C SER A 95 19.10 9.58 2.43
N HIS A 96 19.77 8.61 3.08
CA HIS A 96 21.22 8.68 3.31
C HIS A 96 22.02 7.97 2.20
N GLU A 97 21.33 7.21 1.35
CA GLU A 97 21.89 6.44 0.23
C GLU A 97 22.02 7.27 -1.06
N ARG A 98 22.03 8.60 -0.95
CA ARG A 98 22.15 9.47 -2.13
C ARG A 98 23.59 9.42 -2.62
N PRO A 99 23.84 9.12 -3.92
CA PRO A 99 25.15 9.36 -4.50
C PRO A 99 25.55 10.82 -4.28
N SER A 100 26.83 11.07 -4.00
CA SER A 100 27.32 12.46 -3.96
C SER A 100 27.05 13.13 -5.31
N ALA A 101 26.84 14.45 -5.31
CA ALA A 101 26.62 15.17 -6.57
C ALA A 101 27.75 14.89 -7.59
N THR A 102 28.99 14.77 -7.10
CA THR A 102 30.14 14.37 -7.91
C THR A 102 30.01 12.97 -8.51
N ALA A 103 29.47 11.99 -7.77
CA ALA A 103 29.22 10.63 -8.29
C ALA A 103 28.01 10.56 -9.23
N ALA A 104 27.03 11.47 -9.08
CA ALA A 104 25.84 11.53 -9.92
C ALA A 104 26.10 12.22 -11.27
N PHE A 105 27.01 13.21 -11.31
CA PHE A 105 27.36 13.97 -12.51
C PHE A 105 28.73 13.61 -13.11
N GLY A 106 29.52 12.81 -12.42
CA GLY A 106 30.84 12.37 -12.86
C GLY A 106 30.73 11.24 -13.88
N VAL A 107 31.05 11.57 -15.14
CA VAL A 107 31.42 10.61 -16.20
C VAL A 107 32.69 9.86 -15.80
#